data_AF-A0A4W3HEB0-F1
#
_entry.id   AF-A0A4W3HEB0-F1
#
_cell.length_a   1.000
_cell.length_b   1.000
_cell.length_c   1.000
_cell.angle_alpha   90.00
_cell.angle_beta   90.00
_cell.angle_gamma   90.00
#
_symmetry.space_group_name_H-M   'P 1'
#
loop_
_entity.id
_entity.type
_entity.pdbx_description
1 polymer ?
#
loop_
_entity_poly.entity_id
_entity_poly.type
_entity_poly.pdbx_seq_one_letter_code
_entity_poly.pdbx_strand_id
1 'polypeptide(L)'
;GGERREKGCNSTDTTELETEFRNDDGGVSRNSSEVPLSTDNTPEVLNKALSGLSSRWKNWWVRGILTLAMITFFFIIIYLGPLVLMMIVMVVQIKCFHEIILIGYNVYHSYHLPWFRTLSWYFLLCANYFFYGETVTDTFFSLVQREEPLRILSKYHRFISFTLYLAGFCMFVLSLVKKHYRLQFYMFGWTHVTLLIVVTQSHLIIHNLFEGMIWFIVPISCVICNDIMAYMFGFFFGRTPLIKLSPKKTWEGFIGGFFATVLFGILLSYFMAGYSYFVCPVEFNNETNWFMVDCQPSELYQLQKYTLPSLLQSVIGWQTVRMYPFQIHSIALSTFASLIGPFGGFFASGFKRAFKIKDFADTIPGHGGIMDRFDCQYLMATFVNVYIASFIRGPNPTKLMQQLLALRPDQQLSVYNSLKAHLMEKEELPASREGEVSATQLELLRATVHWTLS
;
A
#
# COMPACT_ATOMS: atom_id res chain seq x y z
N GLY A 1 -7.11 69.83 -2.46
CA GLY A 1 -7.18 68.63 -1.63
C GLY A 1 -6.97 67.42 -2.51
N GLY A 2 -6.06 66.53 -2.12
CA GLY A 2 -5.94 65.17 -2.63
C GLY A 2 -5.05 64.98 -3.87
N GLU A 3 -3.74 64.79 -3.66
CA GLU A 3 -2.84 64.22 -4.67
C GLU A 3 -2.10 63.01 -4.07
N ARG A 4 -2.15 61.89 -4.81
CA ARG A 4 -1.52 60.61 -4.50
C ARG A 4 0.00 60.76 -4.35
N ARG A 5 0.57 60.13 -3.33
CA ARG A 5 2.00 59.76 -3.30
C ARG A 5 2.13 58.24 -3.24
N GLU A 6 2.74 57.70 -4.28
CA GLU A 6 3.39 56.39 -4.29
C GLU A 6 4.45 56.33 -3.18
N LYS A 7 4.51 55.21 -2.45
CA LYS A 7 5.68 54.82 -1.67
C LYS A 7 6.01 53.36 -1.98
N GLY A 8 7.24 53.17 -2.46
CA GLY A 8 7.80 51.92 -2.91
C GLY A 8 7.98 50.87 -1.82
N CYS A 9 8.05 49.63 -2.29
CA CYS A 9 8.40 48.42 -1.57
C CYS A 9 9.87 48.52 -1.12
N ASN A 10 10.10 48.60 0.19
CA ASN A 10 11.44 48.54 0.80
C ASN A 10 11.77 47.10 1.19
N SER A 11 12.98 46.70 0.80
CA SER A 11 13.66 45.42 0.93
C SER A 11 14.05 45.00 2.37
N THR A 12 13.13 45.15 3.32
CA THR A 12 13.40 44.87 4.75
C THR A 12 12.85 43.53 5.26
N ASP A 13 11.89 42.90 4.56
CA ASP A 13 11.24 41.66 5.04
C ASP A 13 12.04 40.36 4.80
N THR A 14 13.02 40.37 3.90
CA THR A 14 13.87 39.18 3.65
C THR A 14 14.89 38.93 4.76
N THR A 15 15.24 39.94 5.55
CA THR A 15 16.25 39.80 6.60
C THR A 15 15.67 39.22 7.89
N GLU A 16 14.40 39.48 8.21
CA GLU A 16 13.74 38.88 9.38
C GLU A 16 13.45 37.39 9.17
N LEU A 17 13.16 36.97 7.93
CA LEU A 17 12.92 35.55 7.59
C LEU A 17 14.19 34.68 7.70
N GLU A 18 15.37 35.24 7.38
CA GLU A 18 16.65 34.54 7.53
C GLU A 18 17.14 34.52 8.98
N THR A 19 16.73 35.50 9.80
CA THR A 19 17.14 35.58 11.22
C THR A 19 16.36 34.58 12.08
N GLU A 20 15.10 34.30 11.75
CA GLU A 20 14.34 33.21 12.41
C GLU A 20 14.89 31.81 12.09
N PHE A 21 15.46 31.60 10.91
CA PHE A 21 16.11 30.31 10.57
C PHE A 21 17.47 30.12 11.26
N ARG A 22 18.19 31.21 11.59
CA ARG A 22 19.51 31.12 12.27
C ARG A 22 19.41 30.98 13.78
N ASN A 23 18.32 31.41 14.40
CA ASN A 23 18.16 31.36 15.86
C ASN A 23 17.60 30.02 16.39
N ASP A 24 17.05 29.17 15.52
CA ASP A 24 16.52 27.84 15.92
C ASP A 24 17.63 26.76 16.00
N ASP A 25 18.86 27.08 15.60
CA ASP A 25 20.06 26.21 15.72
C ASP A 25 20.92 26.54 16.97
N GLY A 26 20.46 27.46 17.81
CA GLY A 26 21.17 27.93 19.01
C GLY A 26 20.86 27.12 20.27
N GLY A 27 21.20 25.83 20.30
CA GLY A 27 20.95 25.03 21.52
C GLY A 27 21.29 23.55 21.49
N VAL A 28 22.16 23.09 20.58
CA VAL A 28 22.72 21.73 20.67
C VAL A 28 24.21 21.86 20.97
N SER A 29 24.55 21.51 22.21
CA SER A 29 25.93 21.39 22.67
C SER A 29 26.78 20.64 21.65
N ARG A 30 27.83 21.32 21.17
CA ARG A 30 28.96 20.71 20.48
C ARG A 30 29.69 19.79 21.46
N ASN A 31 29.27 18.53 21.52
CA ASN A 31 30.14 17.43 21.89
C ASN A 31 30.18 16.47 20.70
N SER A 32 31.26 16.56 19.94
CA SER A 32 31.73 15.49 19.07
C SER A 32 32.10 14.29 19.94
N SER A 33 31.13 13.42 20.18
CA SER A 33 31.33 12.12 20.81
C SER A 33 30.31 11.18 20.21
N GLU A 34 30.82 10.26 19.39
CA GLU A 34 30.29 8.96 19.01
C GLU A 34 28.76 8.80 18.95
N VAL A 35 28.27 8.49 17.75
CA VAL A 35 26.96 7.84 17.57
C VAL A 35 26.85 6.71 18.60
N PRO A 36 25.87 6.73 19.53
CA PRO A 36 25.81 5.73 20.57
C PRO A 36 25.76 4.34 19.94
N LEU A 37 26.66 3.47 20.38
CA LEU A 37 26.60 2.04 20.10
C LEU A 37 25.21 1.55 20.47
N SER A 38 24.61 0.76 19.57
CA SER A 38 23.30 0.15 19.73
C SER A 38 23.10 -0.44 21.13
N THR A 39 22.03 -0.04 21.82
CA THR A 39 21.41 -0.87 22.84
C THR A 39 21.09 -2.21 22.18
N ASP A 40 21.81 -3.25 22.58
CA ASP A 40 21.67 -4.60 22.03
C ASP A 40 20.35 -5.20 22.57
N ASN A 41 19.23 -4.77 21.99
CA ASN A 41 17.88 -5.23 22.32
C ASN A 41 17.63 -6.67 21.85
N THR A 42 18.68 -7.48 21.71
CA THR A 42 18.58 -8.90 21.35
C THR A 42 18.07 -9.69 22.55
N PRO A 43 17.13 -10.64 22.40
CA PRO A 43 16.63 -11.45 23.51
C PRO A 43 17.78 -12.05 24.34
N GLU A 44 17.74 -11.89 25.66
CA GLU A 44 18.83 -12.31 26.57
C GLU A 44 19.19 -13.79 26.41
N VAL A 45 18.19 -14.63 26.12
CA VAL A 45 18.35 -16.07 25.84
C VAL A 45 19.27 -16.30 24.63
N LEU A 46 19.10 -15.49 23.58
CA LEU A 46 19.87 -15.60 22.35
C LEU A 46 21.29 -15.03 22.53
N ASN A 47 21.42 -13.96 23.32
CA ASN A 47 22.72 -13.40 23.70
C ASN A 47 23.57 -14.38 24.53
N LYS A 48 22.94 -15.11 25.46
CA LYS A 48 23.62 -16.12 26.28
C LYS A 48 24.08 -17.32 25.43
N ALA A 49 23.23 -17.79 24.51
CA ALA A 49 23.52 -18.91 23.62
C ALA A 49 24.63 -18.61 22.60
N LEU A 50 24.78 -17.36 22.17
CA LEU A 50 25.75 -16.95 21.14
C LEU A 50 27.00 -16.24 21.71
N SER A 51 27.21 -16.29 23.03
CA SER A 51 28.29 -15.56 23.72
C SER A 51 29.71 -15.95 23.30
N GLY A 52 29.90 -17.15 22.73
CA GLY A 52 31.20 -17.66 22.25
C GLY A 52 31.57 -17.28 20.81
N LEU A 53 30.70 -16.59 20.06
CA LEU A 53 30.93 -16.26 18.64
C LEU A 53 31.44 -14.83 18.46
N SER A 54 32.29 -14.62 17.46
CA SER A 54 32.71 -13.27 17.06
C SER A 54 31.50 -12.39 16.67
N SER A 55 31.59 -11.08 16.92
CA SER A 55 30.49 -10.12 16.74
C SER A 55 29.85 -10.15 15.35
N ARG A 56 30.64 -10.44 14.32
CA ARG A 56 30.18 -10.58 12.93
C ARG A 56 29.26 -11.80 12.76
N TRP A 57 29.62 -12.95 13.33
CA TRP A 57 28.86 -14.19 13.26
C TRP A 57 27.67 -14.21 14.24
N LYS A 58 27.80 -13.56 15.40
CA LYS A 58 26.67 -13.30 16.31
C LYS A 58 25.55 -12.57 15.57
N ASN A 59 25.87 -11.46 14.89
CA ASN A 59 24.90 -10.69 14.12
C ASN A 59 24.26 -11.47 12.97
N TRP A 60 25.04 -12.33 12.29
CA TRP A 60 24.53 -13.22 11.25
C TRP A 60 23.46 -14.18 11.80
N TRP A 61 23.77 -14.87 12.90
CA TRP A 61 22.84 -15.82 13.53
C TRP A 61 21.59 -15.16 14.09
N VAL A 62 21.73 -14.01 14.78
CA VAL A 62 20.59 -13.26 15.31
C VAL A 62 19.64 -12.84 14.20
N ARG A 63 20.19 -12.29 13.09
CA ARG A 63 19.40 -11.91 11.91
C ARG A 63 18.76 -13.12 11.25
N GLY A 64 19.49 -14.22 11.10
CA GLY A 64 18.97 -15.45 10.49
C GLY A 64 17.79 -16.04 11.25
N ILE A 65 17.92 -16.19 12.57
CA ILE A 65 16.87 -16.77 13.42
C ILE A 65 15.61 -15.90 13.41
N LEU A 66 15.77 -14.58 13.56
CA LEU A 66 14.64 -13.66 13.55
C LEU A 66 13.98 -13.59 12.16
N THR A 67 14.75 -13.64 11.08
CA THR A 67 14.21 -13.71 9.71
C THR A 67 13.39 -14.98 9.51
N LEU A 68 13.89 -16.13 9.98
CA LEU A 68 13.14 -17.39 9.91
C LEU A 68 11.85 -17.34 10.73
N ALA A 69 11.89 -16.75 11.93
CA ALA A 69 10.69 -16.56 12.76
C ALA A 69 9.65 -15.67 12.06
N MET A 70 10.07 -14.55 11.43
CA MET A 70 9.18 -13.67 10.69
C MET A 70 8.59 -14.33 9.44
N ILE A 71 9.38 -15.12 8.70
CA ILE A 71 8.91 -15.86 7.53
C ILE A 71 7.87 -16.91 7.94
N THR A 72 8.14 -17.69 9.00
CA THR A 72 7.20 -18.67 9.53
C THR A 72 5.88 -17.99 9.96
N PHE A 73 5.97 -16.86 10.65
CA PHE A 73 4.80 -16.07 11.01
C PHE A 73 4.01 -15.58 9.78
N PHE A 74 4.70 -15.13 8.73
CA PHE A 74 4.06 -14.72 7.48
C PHE A 74 3.30 -15.86 6.80
N PHE A 75 3.86 -17.08 6.77
CA PHE A 75 3.14 -18.25 6.24
C PHE A 75 1.92 -18.62 7.08
N ILE A 76 1.99 -18.52 8.41
CA ILE A 76 0.84 -18.74 9.30
C ILE A 76 -0.28 -17.75 8.99
N ILE A 77 0.07 -16.48 8.76
CA ILE A 77 -0.90 -15.44 8.39
C ILE A 77 -1.57 -15.76 7.06
N ILE A 78 -0.80 -16.14 6.04
CA ILE A 78 -1.34 -16.52 4.74
C ILE A 78 -2.32 -17.69 4.89
N TYR A 79 -1.98 -18.68 5.70
CA TYR A 79 -2.84 -19.84 5.96
C TYR A 79 -4.17 -19.46 6.65
N LEU A 80 -4.16 -18.45 7.51
CA LEU A 80 -5.37 -17.94 8.19
C LEU A 80 -6.34 -17.21 7.24
N GLY A 81 -5.93 -16.91 6.01
CA GLY A 81 -6.79 -16.42 4.95
C GLY A 81 -6.84 -14.89 4.77
N PRO A 82 -7.60 -14.41 3.76
CA PRO A 82 -7.56 -13.02 3.31
C PRO A 82 -8.09 -12.00 4.33
N LEU A 83 -9.08 -12.38 5.17
CA LEU A 83 -9.57 -11.51 6.25
C LEU A 83 -8.43 -11.16 7.22
N VAL A 84 -7.68 -12.16 7.66
CA VAL A 84 -6.58 -11.97 8.61
C VAL A 84 -5.46 -11.14 7.98
N LEU A 85 -5.17 -11.36 6.70
CA LEU A 85 -4.23 -10.52 5.94
C LEU A 85 -4.66 -9.03 5.95
N MET A 86 -5.94 -8.73 5.65
CA MET A 86 -6.44 -7.36 5.70
C MET A 86 -6.34 -6.75 7.10
N MET A 87 -6.73 -7.50 8.13
CA MET A 87 -6.64 -7.03 9.52
C MET A 87 -5.20 -6.75 9.94
N ILE A 88 -4.25 -7.58 9.51
CA ILE A 88 -2.83 -7.37 9.81
C ILE A 88 -2.29 -6.15 9.07
N VAL A 89 -2.67 -5.92 7.81
CA VAL A 89 -2.31 -4.69 7.08
C VAL A 89 -2.81 -3.45 7.84
N MET A 90 -4.04 -3.48 8.35
CA MET A 90 -4.59 -2.39 9.18
C MET A 90 -3.81 -2.20 10.50
N VAL A 91 -3.44 -3.28 11.18
CA VAL A 91 -2.66 -3.21 12.42
C VAL A 91 -1.26 -2.64 12.16
N VAL A 92 -0.58 -3.11 11.11
CA VAL A 92 0.72 -2.61 10.68
C VAL A 92 0.64 -1.12 10.35
N GLN A 93 -0.39 -0.70 9.60
CA GLN A 93 -0.64 0.70 9.28
C GLN A 93 -0.75 1.57 10.54
N ILE A 94 -1.59 1.18 11.50
CA ILE A 94 -1.77 1.92 12.75
C ILE A 94 -0.45 2.01 13.53
N LYS A 95 0.34 0.93 13.55
CA LYS A 95 1.64 0.92 14.22
C LYS A 95 2.67 1.79 13.52
N CYS A 96 2.79 1.73 12.20
CA CYS A 96 3.68 2.62 11.43
C CYS A 96 3.30 4.10 11.65
N PHE A 97 2.02 4.43 11.60
CA PHE A 97 1.54 5.78 11.87
C PHE A 97 1.93 6.23 13.29
N HIS A 98 1.71 5.38 14.29
CA HIS A 98 2.09 5.66 15.67
C HIS A 98 3.60 5.91 15.82
N GLU A 99 4.46 5.08 15.21
CA GLU A 99 5.92 5.26 15.27
C GLU A 99 6.36 6.60 14.66
N ILE A 100 5.81 7.00 13.51
CA ILE A 100 6.16 8.26 12.85
C ILE A 100 5.65 9.48 13.63
N ILE A 101 4.41 9.45 14.14
CA ILE A 101 3.85 10.54 14.95
C ILE A 101 4.61 10.66 16.29
N LEU A 102 5.04 9.55 16.89
CA LEU A 102 5.81 9.56 18.12
C LEU A 102 7.17 10.23 17.95
N ILE A 103 7.85 10.03 16.82
CA ILE A 103 9.10 10.74 16.50
C ILE A 103 8.84 12.25 16.44
N GLY A 104 7.83 12.68 15.69
CA GLY A 104 7.46 14.09 15.62
C GLY A 104 7.18 14.65 17.02
N TYR A 105 6.38 13.94 17.81
CA TYR A 105 6.10 14.35 19.19
C TYR A 105 7.35 14.47 20.06
N ASN A 106 8.27 13.51 20.01
CA ASN A 106 9.49 13.51 20.82
C ASN A 106 10.44 14.65 20.44
N VAL A 107 10.53 14.99 19.15
CA VAL A 107 11.37 16.11 18.66
C VAL A 107 10.87 17.46 19.19
N TYR A 108 9.57 17.60 19.37
CA TYR A 108 8.93 18.88 19.74
C TYR A 108 8.23 18.84 21.10
N HIS A 109 8.54 17.84 21.94
CA HIS A 109 7.91 17.63 23.25
C HIS A 109 8.11 18.84 24.19
N SER A 110 9.24 19.55 24.06
CA SER A 110 9.62 20.71 24.88
C SER A 110 8.60 21.86 24.85
N TYR A 111 7.74 21.93 23.84
CA TYR A 111 6.81 23.04 23.63
C TYR A 111 5.40 22.79 24.22
N HIS A 112 5.16 21.65 24.89
CA HIS A 112 3.88 21.32 25.55
C HIS A 112 2.61 21.68 24.74
N LEU A 113 2.59 21.31 23.46
CA LEU A 113 1.48 21.62 22.57
C LEU A 113 0.20 20.86 23.00
N PRO A 114 -0.92 21.56 23.23
CA PRO A 114 -2.17 20.92 23.61
C PRO A 114 -2.78 20.17 22.41
N TRP A 115 -3.47 19.05 22.67
CA TRP A 115 -4.27 18.27 21.71
C TRP A 115 -3.59 17.66 20.47
N PHE A 116 -2.29 17.86 20.24
CA PHE A 116 -1.60 17.35 19.04
C PHE A 116 -1.79 15.85 18.79
N ARG A 117 -1.63 15.02 19.84
CA ARG A 117 -1.81 13.57 19.76
C ARG A 117 -3.26 13.21 19.41
N THR A 118 -4.21 13.75 20.15
CA THR A 118 -5.64 13.48 19.95
C THR A 118 -6.09 13.88 18.55
N LEU A 119 -5.65 15.03 18.07
CA LEU A 119 -5.97 15.52 16.74
C LEU A 119 -5.35 14.65 15.64
N SER A 120 -4.12 14.16 15.83
CA SER A 120 -3.48 13.25 14.87
C SER A 120 -4.21 11.91 14.77
N TRP A 121 -4.65 11.34 15.90
CA TRP A 121 -5.49 10.14 15.92
C TRP A 121 -6.88 10.38 15.31
N TYR A 122 -7.45 11.57 15.51
CA TYR A 122 -8.71 11.96 14.87
C TYR A 122 -8.59 11.96 13.34
N PHE A 123 -7.54 12.58 12.80
CA PHE A 123 -7.31 12.57 11.35
C PHE A 123 -7.00 11.17 10.81
N LEU A 124 -6.33 10.31 11.57
CA LEU A 124 -6.17 8.89 11.21
C LEU A 124 -7.53 8.20 11.07
N LEU A 125 -8.45 8.39 12.02
CA LEU A 125 -9.79 7.81 11.95
C LEU A 125 -10.56 8.36 10.74
N CYS A 126 -10.49 9.67 10.48
CA CYS A 126 -11.12 10.28 9.31
C CYS A 126 -10.58 9.72 7.99
N ALA A 127 -9.25 9.61 7.86
CA ALA A 127 -8.62 9.07 6.67
C ALA A 127 -8.98 7.59 6.45
N ASN A 128 -8.94 6.78 7.51
CA ASN A 128 -9.36 5.38 7.43
C ASN A 128 -10.82 5.24 7.02
N TYR A 129 -11.71 6.04 7.62
CA TYR A 129 -13.11 6.05 7.23
C TYR A 129 -13.26 6.35 5.74
N PHE A 130 -12.63 7.42 5.24
CA PHE A 130 -12.68 7.81 3.83
C PHE A 130 -12.22 6.69 2.88
N PHE A 131 -11.00 6.17 3.07
CA PHE A 131 -10.41 5.17 2.16
C PHE A 131 -11.08 3.80 2.28
N TYR A 132 -11.29 3.29 3.50
CA TYR A 132 -11.85 1.95 3.69
C TYR A 132 -13.37 1.91 3.56
N GLY A 133 -14.08 3.01 3.80
CA GLY A 133 -15.53 3.08 3.62
C GLY A 133 -15.94 2.87 2.15
N GLU A 134 -15.14 3.35 1.20
CA GLU A 134 -15.38 3.13 -0.24
C GLU A 134 -15.13 1.65 -0.60
N THR A 135 -14.02 1.08 -0.15
CA THR A 135 -13.74 -0.36 -0.35
C THR A 135 -14.81 -1.25 0.26
N VAL A 136 -15.25 -0.96 1.49
CA VAL A 136 -16.32 -1.74 2.16
C VAL A 136 -17.64 -1.62 1.41
N THR A 137 -17.99 -0.44 0.93
CA THR A 137 -19.22 -0.24 0.13
C THR A 137 -19.18 -1.04 -1.17
N ASP A 138 -18.05 -1.04 -1.86
CA ASP A 138 -17.88 -1.74 -3.13
C ASP A 138 -17.86 -3.26 -2.95
N THR A 139 -17.17 -3.76 -1.93
CA THR A 139 -16.98 -5.21 -1.71
C THR A 139 -18.17 -5.86 -1.00
N PHE A 140 -18.83 -5.14 -0.09
CA PHE A 140 -19.91 -5.67 0.75
C PHE A 140 -21.26 -5.00 0.48
N PHE A 141 -21.51 -4.60 -0.76
CA PHE A 141 -22.72 -3.86 -1.15
C PHE A 141 -24.02 -4.46 -0.59
N SER A 142 -24.18 -5.77 -0.74
CA SER A 142 -25.33 -6.55 -0.24
C SER A 142 -25.46 -6.54 1.28
N LEU A 143 -24.37 -6.68 2.02
CA LEU A 143 -24.36 -6.63 3.49
C LEU A 143 -24.71 -5.22 3.98
N VAL A 144 -24.13 -4.20 3.33
CA VAL A 144 -24.37 -2.79 3.63
C VAL A 144 -25.83 -2.40 3.36
N GLN A 145 -26.48 -2.97 2.35
CA GLN A 145 -27.89 -2.69 2.05
C GLN A 145 -28.87 -3.36 3.01
N ARG A 146 -28.48 -4.46 3.67
CA ARG A 146 -29.31 -5.17 4.66
C ARG A 146 -29.49 -4.37 5.95
N GLU A 147 -28.44 -3.67 6.39
CA GLU A 147 -28.43 -2.93 7.65
C GLU A 147 -28.74 -1.45 7.43
N GLU A 148 -29.88 -0.99 7.93
CA GLU A 148 -30.32 0.42 7.89
C GLU A 148 -29.22 1.45 8.28
N PRO A 149 -28.48 1.30 9.40
CA PRO A 149 -27.45 2.28 9.77
C PRO A 149 -26.26 2.29 8.80
N LEU A 150 -25.85 1.13 8.29
CA LEU A 150 -24.74 1.02 7.34
C LEU A 150 -25.13 1.59 5.98
N ARG A 151 -26.39 1.43 5.57
CA ARG A 151 -26.91 1.99 4.33
C ARG A 151 -26.83 3.52 4.30
N ILE A 152 -27.17 4.19 5.40
CA ILE A 152 -27.07 5.65 5.51
C ILE A 152 -25.61 6.08 5.46
N LEU A 153 -24.75 5.40 6.23
CA LEU A 153 -23.32 5.70 6.31
C LEU A 153 -22.64 5.58 4.94
N SER A 154 -22.95 4.52 4.20
CA SER A 154 -22.43 4.26 2.85
C SER A 154 -22.99 5.23 1.81
N LYS A 155 -24.31 5.50 1.83
CA LYS A 155 -24.96 6.42 0.87
C LYS A 155 -24.38 7.83 0.94
N TYR A 156 -24.12 8.34 2.14
CA TYR A 156 -23.57 9.68 2.36
C TYR A 156 -22.08 9.66 2.71
N HIS A 157 -21.38 8.56 2.39
CA HIS A 157 -19.98 8.32 2.78
C HIS A 157 -19.05 9.50 2.51
N ARG A 158 -19.06 10.01 1.27
CA ARG A 158 -18.21 11.13 0.84
C ARG A 158 -18.52 12.43 1.58
N PHE A 159 -19.79 12.72 1.82
CA PHE A 159 -20.22 13.93 2.53
C PHE A 159 -19.90 13.86 4.03
N ILE A 160 -20.12 12.70 4.66
CA ILE A 160 -19.75 12.45 6.06
C ILE A 160 -18.24 12.58 6.23
N SER A 161 -17.45 11.98 5.34
CA SER A 161 -15.98 12.07 5.36
C SER A 161 -15.50 13.51 5.26
N PHE A 162 -16.07 14.31 4.35
CA PHE A 162 -15.76 15.73 4.21
C PHE A 162 -16.10 16.53 5.47
N THR A 163 -17.27 16.26 6.07
CA THR A 163 -17.72 16.93 7.30
C THR A 163 -16.83 16.59 8.49
N LEU A 164 -16.43 15.32 8.65
CA LEU A 164 -15.48 14.88 9.68
C LEU A 164 -14.12 15.57 9.50
N TYR A 165 -13.59 15.61 8.28
CA TYR A 165 -12.34 16.33 8.01
C TYR A 165 -12.44 17.82 8.38
N LEU A 166 -13.54 18.49 7.98
CA LEU A 166 -13.77 19.90 8.29
C LEU A 166 -13.88 20.15 9.80
N ALA A 167 -14.54 19.27 10.55
CA ALA A 167 -14.59 19.34 12.00
C ALA A 167 -13.19 19.23 12.62
N GLY A 168 -12.35 18.31 12.13
CA GLY A 168 -10.94 18.22 12.51
C GLY A 168 -10.14 19.47 12.22
N PHE A 169 -10.36 20.06 11.04
CA PHE A 169 -9.73 21.32 10.64
C PHE A 169 -10.15 22.48 11.55
N CYS A 170 -11.44 22.61 11.86
CA CYS A 170 -11.93 23.60 12.83
C CYS A 170 -11.31 23.38 14.22
N MET A 171 -11.23 22.14 14.70
CA MET A 171 -10.56 21.81 15.97
C MET A 171 -9.08 22.19 15.97
N PHE A 172 -8.37 21.98 14.86
CA PHE A 172 -6.99 22.44 14.69
C PHE A 172 -6.88 23.95 14.82
N VAL A 173 -7.71 24.70 14.08
CA VAL A 173 -7.73 26.17 14.12
C VAL A 173 -8.02 26.69 15.53
N LEU A 174 -8.97 26.08 16.24
CA LEU A 174 -9.29 26.43 17.63
C LEU A 174 -8.17 26.08 18.61
N SER A 175 -7.31 25.10 18.28
CA SER A 175 -6.16 24.71 19.10
C SER A 175 -4.93 25.62 18.93
N LEU A 176 -4.99 26.63 18.04
CA LEU A 176 -3.84 27.49 17.73
C LEU A 176 -3.43 28.35 18.93
N VAL A 177 -2.16 28.24 19.34
CA VAL A 177 -1.60 28.98 20.47
C VAL A 177 -0.61 30.03 19.96
N LYS A 178 -0.75 31.27 20.45
CA LYS A 178 0.18 32.38 20.16
C LYS A 178 1.62 31.95 20.44
N LYS A 179 2.57 32.42 19.62
CA LYS A 179 4.02 32.10 19.63
C LYS A 179 4.43 30.72 19.10
N HIS A 180 3.50 29.79 18.88
CA HIS A 180 3.83 28.42 18.43
C HIS A 180 3.20 28.06 17.07
N TYR A 181 2.71 29.04 16.30
CA TYR A 181 2.00 28.80 15.04
C TYR A 181 2.83 27.98 14.06
N ARG A 182 4.08 28.39 13.82
CA ARG A 182 4.98 27.73 12.86
C ARG A 182 5.13 26.24 13.17
N LEU A 183 5.35 25.93 14.44
CA LEU A 183 5.43 24.55 14.93
C LEU A 183 4.12 23.78 14.78
N GLN A 184 2.98 24.39 15.13
CA GLN A 184 1.67 23.76 14.96
C GLN A 184 1.35 23.45 13.49
N PHE A 185 1.72 24.33 12.56
CA PHE A 185 1.59 24.09 11.12
C PHE A 185 2.55 23.01 10.61
N TYR A 186 3.80 22.95 11.11
CA TYR A 186 4.71 21.85 10.77
C TYR A 186 4.16 20.50 11.22
N MET A 187 3.61 20.44 12.42
CA MET A 187 2.98 19.25 12.98
C MET A 187 1.70 18.85 12.24
N PHE A 188 0.89 19.82 11.85
CA PHE A 188 -0.28 19.59 11.01
C PHE A 188 0.15 19.00 9.65
N GLY A 189 1.15 19.58 9.00
CA GLY A 189 1.73 19.06 7.76
C GLY A 189 2.33 17.66 7.93
N TRP A 190 3.05 17.43 9.03
CA TRP A 190 3.62 16.13 9.38
C TRP A 190 2.55 15.03 9.46
N THR A 191 1.46 15.30 10.17
CA THR A 191 0.34 14.36 10.27
C THR A 191 -0.26 14.08 8.89
N HIS A 192 -0.51 15.09 8.06
CA HIS A 192 -1.13 14.89 6.73
C HIS A 192 -0.22 14.15 5.75
N VAL A 193 1.08 14.46 5.73
CA VAL A 193 2.07 13.72 4.92
C VAL A 193 2.17 12.28 5.40
N THR A 194 2.18 12.05 6.71
CA THR A 194 2.20 10.70 7.28
C THR A 194 0.94 9.92 6.91
N LEU A 195 -0.24 10.54 6.94
CA LEU A 195 -1.49 9.91 6.53
C LEU A 195 -1.48 9.56 5.04
N LEU A 196 -1.03 10.47 4.20
CA LEU A 196 -0.89 10.25 2.76
C LEU A 196 0.04 9.06 2.46
N ILE A 197 1.16 8.94 3.18
CA ILE A 197 2.11 7.85 2.96
C ILE A 197 1.62 6.54 3.59
N VAL A 198 1.05 6.55 4.79
CA VAL A 198 0.75 5.31 5.51
C VAL A 198 -0.63 4.75 5.14
N VAL A 199 -1.67 5.59 5.12
CA VAL A 199 -3.06 5.15 4.90
C VAL A 199 -3.32 4.85 3.43
N THR A 200 -2.81 5.68 2.50
CA THR A 200 -2.98 5.39 1.07
C THR A 200 -2.27 4.10 0.70
N GLN A 201 -1.07 3.84 1.22
CA GLN A 201 -0.34 2.62 0.88
C GLN A 201 -1.01 1.37 1.45
N SER A 202 -1.49 1.40 2.69
CA SER A 202 -2.25 0.27 3.26
C SER A 202 -3.55 0.00 2.49
N HIS A 203 -4.23 1.05 2.02
CA HIS A 203 -5.41 0.94 1.18
C HIS A 203 -5.08 0.30 -0.19
N LEU A 204 -3.99 0.71 -0.85
CA LEU A 204 -3.55 0.12 -2.11
C LEU A 204 -3.16 -1.36 -1.95
N ILE A 205 -2.48 -1.72 -0.85
CA ILE A 205 -2.15 -3.11 -0.52
C ILE A 205 -3.42 -3.97 -0.43
N ILE A 206 -4.45 -3.48 0.26
CA ILE A 206 -5.72 -4.18 0.40
C ILE A 206 -6.45 -4.28 -0.94
N HIS A 207 -6.43 -3.22 -1.77
CA HIS A 207 -6.96 -3.30 -3.13
C HIS A 207 -6.25 -4.33 -4.00
N ASN A 208 -4.93 -4.46 -3.88
CA ASN A 208 -4.17 -5.47 -4.61
C ASN A 208 -4.51 -6.90 -4.11
N LEU A 209 -4.77 -7.06 -2.81
CA LEU A 209 -5.20 -8.34 -2.23
C LEU A 209 -6.55 -8.81 -2.80
N PHE A 210 -7.50 -7.89 -3.02
CA PHE A 210 -8.83 -8.22 -3.57
C PHE A 210 -8.78 -8.76 -5.01
N GLU A 211 -7.79 -8.34 -5.81
CA GLU A 211 -7.57 -8.85 -7.17
C GLU A 211 -7.01 -10.29 -7.19
N GLY A 212 -6.58 -10.79 -6.03
CA GLY A 212 -6.00 -12.12 -5.84
C GLY A 212 -4.81 -12.05 -4.89
N MET A 213 -4.71 -13.02 -3.97
CA MET A 213 -3.64 -13.03 -2.97
C MET A 213 -2.23 -13.09 -3.58
N ILE A 214 -2.10 -13.61 -4.80
CA ILE A 214 -0.84 -13.64 -5.54
C ILE A 214 -0.27 -12.25 -5.80
N TRP A 215 -1.13 -11.24 -6.03
CA TRP A 215 -0.75 -9.84 -6.22
C TRP A 215 -0.30 -9.14 -4.93
N PHE A 216 -0.56 -9.75 -3.77
CA PHE A 216 -0.03 -9.31 -2.48
C PHE A 216 1.26 -10.06 -2.13
N ILE A 217 1.23 -11.40 -2.21
CA ILE A 217 2.30 -12.26 -1.70
C ILE A 217 3.56 -12.17 -2.56
N VAL A 218 3.44 -12.22 -3.90
CA VAL A 218 4.62 -12.23 -4.78
C VAL A 218 5.44 -10.94 -4.66
N PRO A 219 4.85 -9.74 -4.75
CA PRO A 219 5.56 -8.48 -4.50
C PRO A 219 6.28 -8.40 -3.15
N ILE A 220 5.58 -8.71 -2.07
CA ILE A 220 6.13 -8.64 -0.71
C ILE A 220 7.29 -9.62 -0.56
N SER A 221 7.13 -10.84 -1.07
CA SER A 221 8.16 -11.87 -1.04
C SER A 221 9.38 -11.49 -1.88
N CYS A 222 9.19 -10.80 -3.02
CA CYS A 222 10.29 -10.29 -3.83
C CYS A 222 11.10 -9.24 -3.07
N VAL A 223 10.46 -8.30 -2.37
CA VAL A 223 11.17 -7.30 -1.54
C VAL A 223 11.94 -7.97 -0.40
N ILE A 224 11.33 -8.93 0.29
CA ILE A 224 11.98 -9.70 1.37
C ILE A 224 13.17 -10.48 0.82
N CYS A 225 13.00 -11.17 -0.31
CA CYS A 225 14.06 -11.93 -0.97
C CYS A 225 15.21 -11.00 -1.37
N ASN A 226 14.92 -9.83 -1.94
CA ASN A 226 15.92 -8.85 -2.33
C ASN A 226 16.75 -8.37 -1.13
N ASP A 227 16.11 -8.04 0.00
CA ASP A 227 16.82 -7.61 1.20
C ASP A 227 17.72 -8.72 1.78
N ILE A 228 17.24 -9.97 1.80
CA ILE A 228 18.02 -11.13 2.26
C ILE A 228 19.21 -11.38 1.32
N MET A 229 18.95 -11.45 0.00
CA MET A 229 19.98 -11.77 -0.99
C MET A 229 21.00 -10.65 -1.11
N ALA A 230 20.58 -9.39 -1.09
CA ALA A 230 21.51 -8.26 -1.08
C ALA A 230 22.40 -8.27 0.17
N TYR A 231 21.87 -8.66 1.34
CA TYR A 231 22.67 -8.86 2.54
C TYR A 231 23.64 -10.04 2.39
N MET A 232 23.20 -11.19 1.86
CA MET A 232 24.05 -12.36 1.66
C MET A 232 25.21 -12.07 0.71
N PHE A 233 24.92 -11.57 -0.50
CA PHE A 233 25.95 -11.21 -1.47
C PHE A 233 26.85 -10.08 -0.97
N GLY A 234 26.29 -9.09 -0.26
CA GLY A 234 27.07 -8.02 0.37
C GLY A 234 27.98 -8.53 1.50
N PHE A 235 27.56 -9.54 2.26
CA PHE A 235 28.37 -10.10 3.35
C PHE A 235 29.58 -10.91 2.85
N PHE A 236 29.40 -11.68 1.77
CA PHE A 236 30.46 -12.54 1.21
C PHE A 236 31.35 -11.82 0.19
N PHE A 237 30.76 -10.98 -0.67
CA PHE A 237 31.46 -10.37 -1.81
C PHE A 237 31.53 -8.85 -1.75
N GLY A 238 30.89 -8.21 -0.78
CA GLY A 238 30.79 -6.76 -0.70
C GLY A 238 32.13 -6.09 -0.42
N ARG A 239 32.55 -5.20 -1.34
CA ARG A 239 33.76 -4.39 -1.20
C ARG A 239 33.48 -2.91 -1.45
N THR A 240 32.52 -2.59 -2.31
CA THR A 240 32.25 -1.21 -2.74
C THR A 240 30.91 -0.70 -2.18
N PRO A 241 30.91 0.38 -1.36
CA PRO A 241 29.68 0.93 -0.80
C PRO A 241 28.82 1.59 -1.88
N LEU A 242 27.51 1.41 -1.80
CA LEU A 242 26.54 1.89 -2.80
C LEU A 242 26.25 3.39 -2.61
N ILE A 243 25.94 3.83 -1.39
CA ILE A 243 25.60 5.23 -1.05
C ILE A 243 26.22 5.60 0.30
N LYS A 244 26.75 6.82 0.43
CA LYS A 244 27.36 7.33 1.68
C LYS A 244 26.40 7.34 2.88
N LEU A 245 25.12 7.60 2.63
CA LEU A 245 24.05 7.58 3.63
C LEU A 245 23.87 6.18 4.28
N SER A 246 24.22 5.10 3.58
CA SER A 246 24.09 3.73 4.07
C SER A 246 25.35 2.91 3.73
N PRO A 247 26.44 3.07 4.50
CA PRO A 247 27.75 2.50 4.18
C PRO A 247 27.78 0.96 4.22
N LYS A 248 26.75 0.32 4.78
CA LYS A 248 26.64 -1.15 4.83
C LYS A 248 26.04 -1.76 3.56
N LYS A 249 25.39 -0.99 2.69
CA LYS A 249 24.87 -1.51 1.41
C LYS A 249 25.97 -1.42 0.35
N THR A 250 26.19 -2.50 -0.39
CA THR A 250 27.26 -2.59 -1.40
C THR A 250 26.71 -2.78 -2.80
N TRP A 251 27.48 -2.39 -3.83
CA TRP A 251 27.11 -2.62 -5.23
C TRP A 251 27.04 -4.10 -5.57
N GLU A 252 27.95 -4.91 -5.05
CA GLU A 252 27.95 -6.36 -5.30
C GLU A 252 26.70 -7.03 -4.69
N GLY A 253 26.28 -6.55 -3.51
CA GLY A 253 25.03 -6.97 -2.88
C GLY A 253 23.81 -6.58 -3.71
N PHE A 254 23.77 -5.35 -4.23
CA PHE A 254 22.66 -4.87 -5.06
C PHE A 254 22.50 -5.67 -6.36
N ILE A 255 23.60 -5.93 -7.08
CA ILE A 255 23.59 -6.69 -8.33
C ILE A 255 23.25 -8.17 -8.07
N GLY A 256 23.83 -8.78 -7.03
CA GLY A 256 23.51 -10.17 -6.67
C GLY A 256 22.06 -10.33 -6.22
N GLY A 257 21.55 -9.38 -5.43
CA GLY A 257 20.14 -9.30 -5.02
C GLY A 257 19.19 -9.23 -6.22
N PHE A 258 19.53 -8.47 -7.26
CA PHE A 258 18.75 -8.36 -8.48
C PHE A 258 18.52 -9.70 -9.19
N PHE A 259 19.59 -10.39 -9.57
CA PHE A 259 19.46 -11.67 -10.28
C PHE A 259 18.76 -12.72 -9.41
N ALA A 260 19.07 -12.78 -8.12
CA ALA A 260 18.43 -13.70 -7.20
C ALA A 260 16.93 -13.43 -7.02
N THR A 261 16.53 -12.16 -6.95
CA THR A 261 15.12 -11.76 -6.79
C THR A 261 14.30 -12.06 -8.04
N VAL A 262 14.85 -11.82 -9.23
CA VAL A 262 14.17 -12.15 -10.49
C VAL A 262 13.98 -13.67 -10.62
N LEU A 263 15.03 -14.45 -10.34
CA LEU A 263 14.94 -15.92 -10.33
C LEU A 263 13.90 -16.40 -9.30
N PHE A 264 13.94 -15.86 -8.09
CA PHE A 264 12.97 -16.18 -7.04
C PHE A 264 11.53 -15.83 -7.46
N GLY A 265 11.31 -14.65 -8.05
CA GLY A 265 10.00 -14.23 -8.53
C GLY A 265 9.43 -15.17 -9.60
N ILE A 266 10.26 -15.64 -10.54
CA ILE A 266 9.87 -16.62 -11.57
C ILE A 266 9.46 -17.96 -10.94
N LEU A 267 10.25 -18.45 -9.97
CA LEU A 267 9.97 -19.73 -9.30
C LEU A 267 8.72 -19.64 -8.41
N LEU A 268 8.60 -18.58 -7.62
CA LEU A 268 7.46 -18.37 -6.73
C LEU A 268 6.16 -18.22 -7.52
N SER A 269 6.18 -17.41 -8.59
CA SER A 269 5.01 -17.21 -9.45
C SER A 269 4.57 -18.51 -10.15
N TYR A 270 5.52 -19.33 -10.61
CA TYR A 270 5.20 -20.65 -11.18
C TYR A 270 4.49 -21.56 -10.17
N PHE A 271 5.00 -21.62 -8.94
CA PHE A 271 4.41 -22.43 -7.88
C PHE A 271 3.01 -21.95 -7.50
N MET A 272 2.84 -20.64 -7.28
CA MET A 272 1.57 -20.07 -6.81
C MET A 272 0.49 -20.05 -7.88
N ALA A 273 0.83 -19.84 -9.16
CA ALA A 273 -0.14 -19.83 -10.26
C ALA A 273 -0.87 -21.16 -10.43
N GLY A 274 -0.31 -22.27 -9.93
CA GLY A 274 -0.95 -23.59 -9.97
C GLY A 274 -2.09 -23.79 -8.96
N TYR A 275 -2.27 -22.90 -7.99
CA TYR A 275 -3.28 -23.04 -6.94
C TYR A 275 -4.34 -21.94 -7.02
N SER A 276 -5.60 -22.34 -7.19
CA SER A 276 -6.76 -21.42 -7.24
C SER A 276 -6.85 -20.53 -6.01
N TYR A 277 -6.52 -21.06 -4.83
CA TYR A 277 -6.51 -20.32 -3.57
C TYR A 277 -5.75 -18.98 -3.65
N PHE A 278 -4.57 -18.95 -4.30
CA PHE A 278 -3.78 -17.71 -4.39
C PHE A 278 -4.22 -16.79 -5.53
N VAL A 279 -4.80 -17.38 -6.57
CA VAL A 279 -5.04 -16.75 -7.85
C VAL A 279 -6.41 -16.09 -7.90
N CYS A 280 -7.40 -16.69 -7.27
CA CYS A 280 -8.77 -16.23 -7.34
C CYS A 280 -8.97 -14.90 -6.60
N PRO A 281 -9.80 -14.00 -7.16
CA PRO A 281 -10.15 -12.75 -6.50
C PRO A 281 -10.90 -13.07 -5.20
N VAL A 282 -10.72 -12.19 -4.22
CA VAL A 282 -11.34 -12.35 -2.91
C VAL A 282 -12.74 -11.76 -2.95
N GLU A 283 -13.77 -12.61 -2.90
CA GLU A 283 -15.16 -12.19 -2.91
C GLU A 283 -15.86 -12.52 -1.59
N PHE A 284 -16.84 -11.70 -1.20
CA PHE A 284 -17.65 -11.93 -0.01
C PHE A 284 -18.93 -12.70 -0.37
N ASN A 285 -19.14 -13.85 0.26
CA ASN A 285 -20.36 -14.62 0.08
C ASN A 285 -21.42 -14.22 1.11
N ASN A 286 -22.58 -13.79 0.62
CA ASN A 286 -23.73 -13.35 1.44
C ASN A 286 -24.48 -14.47 2.16
N GLU A 287 -24.30 -15.71 1.73
CA GLU A 287 -25.00 -16.87 2.30
C GLU A 287 -24.23 -17.43 3.50
N THR A 288 -22.92 -17.52 3.39
CA THR A 288 -22.04 -18.06 4.45
C THR A 288 -21.43 -16.98 5.34
N ASN A 289 -21.61 -15.68 5.01
CA ASN A 289 -20.95 -14.54 5.64
C ASN A 289 -19.42 -14.71 5.74
N TRP A 290 -18.83 -15.43 4.78
CA TRP A 290 -17.41 -15.74 4.75
C TRP A 290 -16.80 -15.36 3.40
N PHE A 291 -15.48 -15.13 3.40
CA PHE A 291 -14.74 -14.85 2.17
C PHE A 291 -14.49 -16.14 1.40
N MET A 292 -14.87 -16.14 0.12
CA MET A 292 -14.61 -17.24 -0.80
C MET A 292 -13.50 -16.86 -1.79
N VAL A 293 -12.68 -17.84 -2.14
CA VAL A 293 -11.59 -17.74 -3.13
C VAL A 293 -11.75 -18.85 -4.18
N ASP A 294 -13.00 -19.19 -4.48
CA ASP A 294 -13.35 -20.21 -5.45
C ASP A 294 -13.73 -19.55 -6.78
N CYS A 295 -12.89 -19.73 -7.79
CA CYS A 295 -13.10 -19.21 -9.13
C CYS A 295 -12.51 -20.17 -10.16
N GLN A 296 -12.97 -20.06 -11.41
CA GLN A 296 -12.25 -20.66 -12.53
C GLN A 296 -11.03 -19.78 -12.85
N PRO A 297 -9.79 -20.30 -12.79
CA PRO A 297 -8.60 -19.49 -13.03
C PRO A 297 -8.64 -18.83 -14.42
N SER A 298 -8.39 -17.52 -14.45
CA SER A 298 -8.34 -16.76 -15.69
C SER A 298 -7.19 -17.21 -16.59
N GLU A 299 -7.22 -16.84 -17.87
CA GLU A 299 -6.18 -17.19 -18.85
C GLU A 299 -4.76 -16.80 -18.39
N LEU A 300 -4.65 -15.78 -17.53
CA LEU A 300 -3.39 -15.32 -16.94
C LEU A 300 -2.67 -16.41 -16.12
N TYR A 301 -3.43 -17.36 -15.58
CA TYR A 301 -2.97 -18.43 -14.70
C TYR A 301 -3.17 -19.81 -15.33
N GLN A 302 -3.38 -19.88 -16.64
CA GLN A 302 -3.39 -21.12 -17.39
C GLN A 302 -2.06 -21.31 -18.12
N LEU A 303 -1.60 -22.56 -18.21
CA LEU A 303 -0.31 -22.88 -18.81
C LEU A 303 -0.39 -22.68 -20.33
N GLN A 304 0.34 -21.72 -20.88
CA GLN A 304 0.36 -21.42 -22.31
C GLN A 304 1.72 -21.77 -22.93
N LYS A 305 1.73 -22.08 -24.22
CA LYS A 305 2.95 -22.35 -24.99
C LYS A 305 3.43 -21.06 -25.65
N TYR A 306 4.65 -20.64 -25.33
CA TYR A 306 5.30 -19.47 -25.93
C TYR A 306 6.43 -19.90 -26.86
N THR A 307 6.53 -19.26 -28.02
CA THR A 307 7.65 -19.40 -28.94
C THR A 307 8.78 -18.47 -28.52
N LEU A 308 9.99 -19.01 -28.37
CA LEU A 308 11.14 -18.22 -27.95
C LEU A 308 11.65 -17.34 -29.10
N PRO A 309 12.13 -16.11 -28.81
CA PRO A 309 12.84 -15.30 -29.80
C PRO A 309 14.06 -16.04 -30.33
N SER A 310 14.39 -15.84 -31.61
CA SER A 310 15.50 -16.52 -32.32
C SER A 310 16.84 -16.41 -31.58
N LEU A 311 17.09 -15.29 -30.89
CA LEU A 311 18.28 -15.09 -30.06
C LEU A 311 18.36 -16.09 -28.90
N LEU A 312 17.27 -16.29 -28.15
CA LEU A 312 17.21 -17.23 -27.02
C LEU A 312 17.24 -18.68 -27.47
N GLN A 313 16.67 -18.96 -28.65
CA GLN A 313 16.66 -20.28 -29.26
C GLN A 313 18.08 -20.78 -29.55
N SER A 314 18.98 -19.89 -29.97
CA SER A 314 20.39 -20.23 -30.23
C SER A 314 21.18 -20.58 -28.96
N VAL A 315 20.75 -20.06 -27.79
CA VAL A 315 21.44 -20.26 -26.50
C VAL A 315 20.87 -21.47 -25.74
N ILE A 316 19.55 -21.66 -25.77
CA ILE A 316 18.85 -22.65 -24.93
C ILE A 316 18.51 -23.93 -25.72
N GLY A 317 18.47 -23.87 -27.05
CA GLY A 317 18.17 -25.03 -27.92
C GLY A 317 16.69 -25.47 -27.93
N TRP A 318 15.81 -24.81 -27.16
CA TRP A 318 14.37 -25.10 -27.14
C TRP A 318 13.60 -24.14 -28.04
N GLN A 319 12.58 -24.66 -28.75
CA GLN A 319 11.74 -23.83 -29.62
C GLN A 319 10.49 -23.29 -28.92
N THR A 320 9.97 -24.02 -27.94
CA THR A 320 8.77 -23.65 -27.18
C THR A 320 8.98 -23.85 -25.70
N VAL A 321 8.42 -22.94 -24.89
CA VAL A 321 8.42 -23.02 -23.43
C VAL A 321 6.98 -22.95 -22.93
N ARG A 322 6.65 -23.80 -21.95
CA ARG A 322 5.38 -23.73 -21.24
C ARG A 322 5.55 -22.87 -20.00
N MET A 323 4.85 -21.76 -19.94
CA MET A 323 4.90 -20.83 -18.82
C MET A 323 3.52 -20.22 -18.56
N TYR A 324 3.28 -19.81 -17.33
CA TYR A 324 2.11 -19.01 -16.99
C TYR A 324 2.34 -17.57 -17.47
N PRO A 325 1.36 -16.93 -18.12
CA PRO A 325 1.45 -15.50 -18.46
C PRO A 325 1.83 -14.63 -17.25
N PHE A 326 1.32 -14.98 -16.06
CA PHE A 326 1.66 -14.29 -14.81
C PHE A 326 3.18 -14.23 -14.51
N GLN A 327 3.99 -15.19 -14.98
CA GLN A 327 5.44 -15.16 -14.77
C GLN A 327 6.09 -13.95 -15.44
N ILE A 328 5.55 -13.47 -16.57
CA ILE A 328 6.03 -12.25 -17.24
C ILE A 328 5.79 -11.03 -16.34
N HIS A 329 4.62 -10.96 -15.72
CA HIS A 329 4.33 -9.91 -14.75
C HIS A 329 5.19 -10.03 -13.49
N SER A 330 5.46 -11.25 -13.01
CA SER A 330 6.38 -11.48 -11.90
C SER A 330 7.80 -10.99 -12.17
N ILE A 331 8.28 -11.10 -13.42
CA ILE A 331 9.58 -10.52 -13.82
C ILE A 331 9.56 -9.00 -13.69
N ALA A 332 8.49 -8.32 -14.12
CA ALA A 332 8.35 -6.88 -13.95
C ALA A 332 8.30 -6.48 -12.46
N LEU A 333 7.54 -7.22 -11.65
CA LEU A 333 7.41 -7.02 -10.20
C LEU A 333 8.76 -7.20 -9.48
N SER A 334 9.47 -8.30 -9.74
CA SER A 334 10.77 -8.59 -9.12
C SER A 334 11.87 -7.61 -9.56
N THR A 335 11.85 -7.20 -10.83
CA THR A 335 12.75 -6.16 -11.36
C THR A 335 12.55 -4.84 -10.63
N PHE A 336 11.30 -4.40 -10.48
CA PHE A 336 11.00 -3.18 -9.72
C PHE A 336 11.37 -3.31 -8.25
N ALA A 337 11.01 -4.43 -7.60
CA ALA A 337 11.30 -4.69 -6.19
C ALA A 337 12.79 -4.63 -5.87
N SER A 338 13.65 -5.05 -6.81
CA SER A 338 15.10 -5.02 -6.61
C SER A 338 15.76 -3.71 -7.02
N LEU A 339 15.38 -3.11 -8.15
CA LEU A 339 16.03 -1.90 -8.64
C LEU A 339 15.52 -0.64 -7.95
N ILE A 340 14.19 -0.50 -7.86
CA ILE A 340 13.53 0.72 -7.39
C ILE A 340 13.08 0.59 -5.93
N GLY A 341 12.61 -0.58 -5.51
CA GLY A 341 12.20 -0.87 -4.14
C GLY A 341 13.18 -0.37 -3.05
N PRO A 342 14.51 -0.61 -3.17
CA PRO A 342 15.48 -0.18 -2.16
C PRO A 342 15.59 1.34 -1.96
N PHE A 343 15.12 2.15 -2.92
CA PHE A 343 15.07 3.60 -2.77
C PHE A 343 14.07 4.04 -1.69
N GLY A 344 13.00 3.27 -1.44
CA GLY A 344 12.12 3.49 -0.28
C GLY A 344 12.90 3.42 1.04
N GLY A 345 13.74 2.39 1.19
CA GLY A 345 14.61 2.26 2.37
C GLY A 345 15.73 3.30 2.45
N PHE A 346 16.24 3.80 1.31
CA PHE A 346 17.17 4.94 1.32
C PHE A 346 16.50 6.22 1.76
N PHE A 347 15.28 6.48 1.29
CA PHE A 347 14.48 7.63 1.71
C PHE A 347 14.20 7.59 3.22
N ALA A 348 13.72 6.45 3.73
CA ALA A 348 13.49 6.25 5.16
C ALA A 348 14.78 6.40 5.98
N SER A 349 15.90 5.88 5.49
CA SER A 349 17.21 6.08 6.12
C SER A 349 17.59 7.57 6.16
N GLY A 350 17.36 8.32 5.08
CA GLY A 350 17.64 9.75 5.01
C GLY A 350 16.83 10.55 6.02
N PHE A 351 15.53 10.26 6.08
CA PHE A 351 14.62 10.81 7.07
C PHE A 351 15.13 10.59 8.50
N LYS A 352 15.50 9.35 8.86
CA LYS A 352 16.04 9.03 10.19
C LYS A 352 17.30 9.84 10.52
N ARG A 353 18.21 10.01 9.56
CA ARG A 353 19.43 10.81 9.77
C ARG A 353 19.15 12.30 9.93
N ALA A 354 18.14 12.84 9.27
CA ALA A 354 17.72 14.23 9.46
C ALA A 354 17.29 14.52 10.91
N PHE A 355 16.64 13.55 11.56
CA PHE A 355 16.22 13.64 12.97
C PHE A 355 17.25 13.09 13.97
N LYS A 356 18.47 12.76 13.52
CA LYS A 356 19.54 12.17 14.35
C LYS A 356 19.12 10.87 15.06
N ILE A 357 18.14 10.15 14.52
CA ILE A 357 17.70 8.83 15.00
C ILE A 357 18.28 7.72 14.10
N LYS A 358 18.24 6.49 14.60
CA LYS A 358 18.73 5.31 13.86
C LYS A 358 17.62 4.41 13.35
N ASP A 359 16.63 4.17 14.19
CA ASP A 359 15.49 3.29 13.96
C ASP A 359 14.22 4.08 14.33
N PHE A 360 13.07 3.78 13.70
CA PHE A 360 11.83 4.53 13.95
C PHE A 360 11.27 4.25 15.35
N ALA A 361 11.48 3.05 15.85
CA ALA A 361 11.14 2.60 17.20
C ALA A 361 11.97 1.36 17.56
N ASP A 362 11.85 0.89 18.81
CA ASP A 362 12.41 -0.38 19.28
C ASP A 362 11.32 -1.47 19.40
N THR A 363 10.34 -1.47 18.48
CA THR A 363 9.16 -2.36 18.53
C THR A 363 9.53 -3.84 18.36
N ILE A 364 10.51 -4.14 17.52
CA ILE A 364 10.97 -5.52 17.26
C ILE A 364 12.41 -5.67 17.80
N PRO A 365 12.62 -6.50 18.86
CA PRO A 365 13.92 -6.75 19.45
C PRO A 365 15.01 -7.07 18.41
N GLY A 366 16.04 -6.22 18.32
CA GLY A 366 17.16 -6.37 17.38
C GLY A 366 16.87 -6.03 15.91
N HIS A 367 15.66 -5.59 15.55
CA HIS A 367 15.25 -5.29 14.16
C HIS A 367 14.70 -3.87 13.94
N GLY A 368 14.55 -3.07 14.99
CA GLY A 368 14.05 -1.68 14.90
C GLY A 368 12.53 -1.60 14.90
N GLY A 369 11.99 -0.56 14.25
CA GLY A 369 10.55 -0.30 14.20
C GLY A 369 9.83 -1.16 13.15
N ILE A 370 8.51 -1.15 13.20
CA ILE A 370 7.69 -1.74 12.14
C ILE A 370 7.86 -0.91 10.85
N MET A 371 7.96 0.42 10.95
CA MET A 371 8.19 1.28 9.79
C MET A 371 9.51 0.97 9.07
N ASP A 372 10.55 0.55 9.81
CA ASP A 372 11.84 0.13 9.25
C ASP A 372 11.75 -1.14 8.36
N ARG A 373 10.62 -1.86 8.40
CA ARG A 373 10.39 -3.09 7.63
C ARG A 373 9.46 -2.89 6.44
N PHE A 374 8.66 -1.84 6.47
CA PHE A 374 7.64 -1.56 5.45
C PHE A 374 8.01 -0.37 4.54
N ASP A 375 9.16 0.28 4.76
CA ASP A 375 9.65 1.41 3.96
C ASP A 375 9.79 1.09 2.45
N CYS A 376 10.39 -0.04 2.10
CA CYS A 376 10.46 -0.55 0.72
C CYS A 376 9.10 -1.07 0.22
N GLN A 377 8.27 -1.61 1.13
CA GLN A 377 6.98 -2.21 0.78
C GLN A 377 5.96 -1.16 0.34
N TYR A 378 6.01 0.05 0.89
CA TYR A 378 5.12 1.15 0.48
C TYR A 378 5.33 1.53 -0.98
N LEU A 379 6.58 1.63 -1.44
CA LEU A 379 6.84 1.93 -2.85
C LEU A 379 6.38 0.78 -3.76
N MET A 380 6.55 -0.47 -3.30
CA MET A 380 6.08 -1.65 -4.01
C MET A 380 4.55 -1.70 -4.12
N ALA A 381 3.81 -1.34 -3.06
CA ALA A 381 2.36 -1.34 -3.04
C ALA A 381 1.75 -0.44 -4.12
N THR A 382 2.26 0.80 -4.23
CA THR A 382 1.84 1.74 -5.28
C THR A 382 2.14 1.18 -6.66
N PHE A 383 3.34 0.64 -6.88
CA PHE A 383 3.73 0.09 -8.17
C PHE A 383 2.81 -1.06 -8.60
N VAL A 384 2.56 -2.02 -7.72
CA VAL A 384 1.67 -3.15 -8.00
C VAL A 384 0.28 -2.67 -8.39
N ASN A 385 -0.27 -1.69 -7.67
CA ASN A 385 -1.61 -1.20 -7.95
C ASN A 385 -1.70 -0.50 -9.31
N VAL A 386 -0.74 0.38 -9.62
CA VAL A 386 -0.65 1.06 -10.92
C VAL A 386 -0.43 0.05 -12.04
N TYR A 387 0.41 -0.96 -11.80
CA TYR A 387 0.70 -2.01 -12.77
C TYR A 387 -0.55 -2.85 -13.08
N ILE A 388 -1.28 -3.30 -12.06
CA ILE A 388 -2.55 -4.02 -12.22
C ILE A 388 -3.56 -3.15 -12.98
N ALA A 389 -3.72 -1.89 -12.59
CA ALA A 389 -4.64 -0.96 -13.25
C ALA A 389 -4.31 -0.71 -14.72
N SER A 390 -3.02 -0.75 -15.09
CA SER A 390 -2.57 -0.45 -16.45
C SER A 390 -2.55 -1.66 -17.38
N PHE A 391 -2.19 -2.85 -16.86
CA PHE A 391 -1.90 -4.02 -17.68
C PHE A 391 -2.87 -5.19 -17.47
N ILE A 392 -3.62 -5.21 -16.37
CA ILE A 392 -4.42 -6.39 -15.97
C ILE A 392 -5.92 -6.07 -15.90
N ARG A 393 -6.31 -4.97 -15.24
CA ARG A 393 -7.72 -4.62 -15.06
C ARG A 393 -8.35 -4.26 -16.40
N GLY A 394 -9.21 -5.16 -16.89
CA GLY A 394 -10.23 -4.85 -17.90
C GLY A 394 -11.54 -4.35 -17.26
N PRO A 395 -12.46 -3.79 -18.05
CA PRO A 395 -13.79 -3.41 -17.56
C PRO A 395 -14.55 -4.66 -17.08
N ASN A 396 -14.93 -4.69 -15.79
CA ASN A 396 -15.68 -5.80 -15.20
C ASN A 396 -17.18 -5.70 -15.58
N PRO A 397 -17.72 -6.63 -16.40
CA PRO A 397 -19.10 -6.56 -16.88
C PRO A 397 -20.13 -6.70 -15.75
N THR A 398 -19.81 -7.42 -14.68
CA THR A 398 -20.69 -7.59 -13.52
C THR A 398 -20.82 -6.29 -12.73
N LYS A 399 -19.72 -5.58 -12.50
CA LYS A 399 -19.75 -4.25 -11.85
C LYS A 399 -20.50 -3.24 -12.70
N LEU A 400 -20.30 -3.27 -14.02
CA LEU A 400 -21.08 -2.45 -14.96
C LEU A 400 -22.57 -2.77 -14.86
N MET A 401 -22.94 -4.06 -14.83
CA MET A 401 -24.33 -4.49 -14.71
C MET A 401 -24.95 -4.04 -13.37
N GLN A 402 -24.24 -4.17 -12.25
CA GLN A 402 -24.72 -3.69 -10.95
C GLN A 402 -24.94 -2.16 -10.94
N GLN A 403 -24.04 -1.40 -11.57
CA GLN A 403 -24.20 0.05 -11.71
C GLN A 403 -25.42 0.39 -12.57
N LEU A 404 -25.65 -0.35 -13.66
CA LEU A 404 -26.85 -0.20 -14.48
C LEU A 404 -28.11 -0.53 -13.68
N LEU A 405 -28.11 -1.60 -12.89
CA LEU A 405 -29.24 -2.01 -12.05
C LEU A 405 -29.52 -1.01 -10.91
N ALA A 406 -28.53 -0.23 -10.47
CA ALA A 406 -28.71 0.83 -9.49
C ALA A 406 -29.35 2.11 -10.07
N LEU A 407 -29.41 2.27 -11.40
CA LEU A 407 -30.05 3.42 -12.04
C LEU A 407 -31.57 3.39 -11.92
N ARG A 408 -32.20 4.54 -12.14
CA ARG A 408 -33.68 4.61 -12.28
C ARG A 408 -34.13 3.83 -13.51
N PRO A 409 -35.34 3.23 -13.50
CA PRO A 409 -35.85 2.44 -14.63
C PRO A 409 -35.80 3.17 -15.98
N ASP A 410 -36.12 4.47 -16.00
CA ASP A 410 -36.08 5.28 -17.23
C ASP A 410 -34.66 5.39 -17.81
N GLN A 411 -33.65 5.47 -16.94
CA GLN A 411 -32.24 5.54 -17.33
C GLN A 411 -31.71 4.17 -17.76
N GLN A 412 -32.16 3.08 -17.12
CA GLN A 412 -31.85 1.73 -17.55
C GLN A 412 -32.32 1.49 -18.99
N LEU A 413 -33.55 1.89 -19.31
CA LEU A 413 -34.12 1.75 -20.64
C LEU A 413 -33.37 2.59 -21.68
N SER A 414 -32.95 3.81 -21.32
CA SER A 414 -32.13 4.67 -22.19
C SER A 414 -30.77 4.05 -22.52
N VAL A 415 -30.09 3.48 -21.52
CA VAL A 415 -28.81 2.79 -21.73
C VAL A 415 -28.99 1.55 -22.59
N TYR A 416 -30.03 0.74 -22.32
CA TYR A 416 -30.33 -0.44 -23.13
C TYR A 416 -30.58 -0.09 -24.60
N ASN A 417 -31.42 0.92 -24.87
CA ASN A 417 -31.71 1.36 -26.24
C ASN A 417 -30.47 1.91 -26.95
N SER A 418 -29.62 2.65 -26.24
CA SER A 418 -28.36 3.17 -26.77
C SER A 418 -27.38 2.04 -27.11
N LEU A 419 -27.23 1.06 -26.21
CA LEU A 419 -26.38 -0.11 -26.43
C LEU A 419 -26.89 -0.95 -27.60
N LYS A 420 -28.20 -1.19 -27.66
CA LYS A 420 -28.86 -1.89 -28.77
C LYS A 420 -28.58 -1.20 -30.10
N ALA A 421 -28.73 0.12 -30.19
CA ALA A 421 -28.46 0.88 -31.40
C ALA A 421 -27.01 0.73 -31.87
N HIS A 422 -26.03 0.83 -30.97
CA HIS A 422 -24.61 0.65 -31.30
C HIS A 422 -24.27 -0.79 -31.74
N LEU A 423 -24.89 -1.79 -31.11
CA LEU A 423 -24.67 -3.19 -31.50
C LEU A 423 -25.32 -3.54 -32.84
N MET A 424 -26.45 -2.91 -33.18
CA MET A 424 -27.07 -3.02 -34.51
C MET A 424 -26.24 -2.32 -35.59
N GLU A 425 -25.59 -1.19 -35.26
CA GLU A 425 -24.68 -0.48 -36.18
C GLU A 425 -23.38 -1.27 -36.46
N LYS A 426 -22.90 -2.04 -35.50
CA LYS A 426 -21.69 -2.89 -35.64
C LYS A 426 -21.93 -4.26 -36.32
N GLU A 427 -23.15 -4.56 -36.78
CA GLU A 427 -23.55 -5.87 -37.32
C GLU A 427 -23.33 -7.06 -36.35
N GLU A 428 -23.13 -6.80 -35.05
CA GLU A 428 -22.93 -7.84 -34.04
C GLU A 428 -24.26 -8.50 -33.59
N LEU A 429 -25.41 -7.90 -33.94
CA LEU A 429 -26.73 -8.54 -33.85
C LEU A 429 -27.33 -8.74 -35.24
N PRO A 430 -27.85 -9.94 -35.57
CA PRO A 430 -28.58 -10.14 -36.81
C PRO A 430 -29.83 -9.26 -36.83
N ALA A 431 -30.01 -8.51 -37.91
CA ALA A 431 -31.18 -7.68 -38.17
C ALA A 431 -32.41 -8.57 -38.46
N SER A 432 -32.94 -9.26 -37.45
CA SER A 432 -34.20 -10.00 -37.60
C SER A 432 -34.86 -10.32 -36.26
N ARG A 433 -35.72 -9.40 -35.81
CA ARG A 433 -37.17 -9.57 -35.61
C ARG A 433 -37.65 -8.40 -34.77
N GLU A 434 -38.24 -7.42 -35.44
CA GLU A 434 -39.24 -6.54 -34.87
C GLU A 434 -40.38 -7.42 -34.34
N GLY A 435 -40.28 -7.84 -33.08
CA GLY A 435 -41.40 -8.23 -32.27
C GLY A 435 -41.60 -7.13 -31.26
N GLU A 436 -42.67 -6.36 -31.40
CA GLU A 436 -43.17 -5.46 -30.37
C GLU A 436 -43.09 -6.17 -29.02
N VAL A 437 -42.29 -5.64 -28.09
CA VAL A 437 -42.52 -5.89 -26.67
C VAL A 437 -43.76 -5.09 -26.33
N SER A 438 -44.93 -5.64 -26.68
CA SER A 438 -46.22 -5.08 -26.31
C SER A 438 -46.31 -5.06 -24.78
N ALA A 439 -47.02 -4.06 -24.24
CA ALA A 439 -47.21 -3.82 -22.80
C ALA A 439 -47.63 -5.08 -22.00
N THR A 440 -48.13 -6.11 -22.67
CA THR A 440 -48.44 -7.42 -22.09
C THR A 440 -47.24 -8.22 -21.57
N GLN A 441 -46.05 -8.12 -22.18
CA GLN A 441 -44.85 -8.81 -21.65
C GLN A 441 -44.27 -8.11 -20.40
N LEU A 442 -44.46 -6.80 -20.29
CA LEU A 442 -44.11 -6.03 -19.09
C LEU A 442 -45.07 -6.32 -17.91
N GLU A 443 -46.34 -6.64 -18.18
CA GLU A 443 -47.27 -7.11 -17.15
C GLU A 443 -46.94 -8.52 -16.65
N LEU A 444 -46.47 -9.42 -17.52
CA LEU A 444 -45.98 -10.75 -17.12
C LEU A 444 -44.73 -10.68 -16.24
N LEU A 445 -43.81 -9.74 -16.52
CA LEU A 445 -42.66 -9.44 -15.67
C LEU A 445 -43.06 -8.80 -14.34
N ARG A 446 -44.04 -7.88 -14.32
CA ARG A 446 -44.63 -7.38 -13.06
C ARG A 446 -45.28 -8.48 -12.24
N ALA A 447 -46.00 -9.42 -12.86
CA ALA A 447 -46.67 -10.52 -12.18
C ALA A 447 -45.68 -11.55 -11.59
N THR A 448 -44.55 -11.77 -12.26
CA THR A 448 -43.54 -12.74 -11.79
C THR A 448 -42.68 -12.17 -10.65
N VAL A 449 -42.42 -10.85 -10.67
CA VAL A 449 -41.74 -10.16 -9.56
C VAL A 449 -42.64 -10.02 -8.33
N HIS A 450 -43.96 -9.88 -8.51
CA HIS A 450 -44.90 -9.80 -7.38
C HIS A 450 -45.16 -11.15 -6.68
N TRP A 451 -44.89 -12.27 -7.36
CA TRP A 451 -44.98 -13.64 -6.79
C TRP A 451 -43.72 -14.10 -6.06
N THR A 452 -42.58 -13.43 -6.27
CA THR A 452 -41.30 -13.77 -5.61
C THR A 452 -40.99 -12.89 -4.39
N LEU A 453 -41.85 -11.93 -4.08
CA LEU A 453 -41.77 -11.04 -2.91
C LEU A 453 -43.02 -11.11 -2.01
N SER A 454 -43.73 -12.25 -2.00
CA SER A 454 -44.72 -12.60 -0.97
C SER A 454 -44.22 -13.71 -0.07
#